data_AF-A0A414LFB3-F1
#
_entry.id   AF-A0A414LFB3-F1
#
_cell.length_a   1.000
_cell.length_b   1.000
_cell.length_c   1.000
_cell.angle_alpha   90.00
_cell.angle_beta   90.00
_cell.angle_gamma   90.00
#
_symmetry.space_group_name_H-M   'P 1'
#
loop_
_entity.id
_entity.type
_entity.pdbx_description
1 polymer ?
#
loop_
_entity_poly.entity_id
_entity_poly.type
_entity_poly.pdbx_seq_one_letter_code
_entity_poly.pdbx_strand_id
1 'polypeptide(L)'
;MVDSITQTGALPSNYITKSQARAMGWSEGKTLNNCVPGKALGGDVFANTNGVLPSANGRIWYEADVGVDYTMSRSNSKNPAYRILYSNDGLIYGTYDHYDTVFQIFP
;
A
#
# COMPACT_ATOMS: atom_id res chain seq x y z
N MET A 1 -7.18 9.03 2.57
CA MET A 1 -6.70 7.63 2.72
C MET A 1 -6.79 7.21 4.17
N VAL A 2 -6.06 7.87 5.08
CA VAL A 2 -6.18 7.66 6.53
C VAL A 2 -7.65 7.72 6.97
N ASP A 3 -8.39 8.78 6.59
CA ASP A 3 -9.82 8.89 6.91
C ASP A 3 -10.67 7.70 6.43
N SER A 4 -10.37 7.16 5.25
CA SER A 4 -11.10 5.99 4.72
C SER A 4 -10.85 4.77 5.60
N ILE A 5 -9.58 4.52 5.95
CA ILE A 5 -9.19 3.39 6.79
C ILE A 5 -9.81 3.54 8.18
N THR A 6 -9.75 4.72 8.79
CA THR A 6 -10.27 4.94 10.15
C THR A 6 -11.79 4.95 10.22
N GLN A 7 -12.50 5.40 9.18
CA GLN A 7 -13.96 5.46 9.18
C GLN A 7 -14.63 4.16 8.70
N THR A 8 -13.98 3.43 7.79
CA THR A 8 -14.62 2.28 7.11
C THR A 8 -13.87 0.97 7.29
N GLY A 9 -12.65 0.99 7.84
CA GLY A 9 -11.76 -0.18 7.89
C GLY A 9 -11.17 -0.56 6.53
N ALA A 10 -11.38 0.25 5.49
CA ALA A 10 -11.00 -0.08 4.12
C ALA A 10 -10.25 1.06 3.42
N LEU A 11 -9.41 0.68 2.46
CA LEU A 11 -8.79 1.62 1.53
C LEU A 11 -9.86 2.30 0.66
N PRO A 12 -9.57 3.50 0.14
CA PRO A 12 -10.40 4.12 -0.89
C PRO A 12 -10.64 3.16 -2.08
N SER A 13 -11.80 3.24 -2.72
CA SER A 13 -12.23 2.29 -3.78
C SER A 13 -11.39 2.30 -5.07
N ASN A 14 -10.47 3.25 -5.21
CA ASN A 14 -9.50 3.27 -6.29
C ASN A 14 -8.29 2.36 -6.03
N TYR A 15 -8.13 1.80 -4.83
CA TYR A 15 -7.10 0.80 -4.54
C TYR A 15 -7.55 -0.59 -4.96
N ILE A 16 -6.62 -1.34 -5.54
CA ILE A 16 -6.75 -2.75 -5.89
C ILE A 16 -5.49 -3.50 -5.46
N THR A 17 -5.60 -4.79 -5.14
CA THR A 17 -4.43 -5.61 -4.82
C THR A 17 -3.59 -5.89 -6.06
N LYS A 18 -2.33 -6.29 -5.86
CA LYS A 18 -1.49 -6.78 -6.96
C LYS A 18 -2.13 -7.98 -7.67
N SER A 19 -2.83 -8.86 -6.95
CA SER A 19 -3.53 -10.00 -7.55
C SER A 19 -4.70 -9.57 -8.45
N GLN A 20 -5.51 -8.60 -8.03
CA GLN A 20 -6.59 -8.04 -8.84
C GLN A 20 -6.04 -7.34 -10.09
N ALA A 21 -4.97 -6.55 -9.95
CA ALA A 21 -4.31 -5.92 -11.08
C ALA A 21 -3.79 -6.94 -12.10
N ARG A 22 -3.14 -8.03 -11.64
CA ARG A 22 -2.67 -9.12 -12.51
C ARG A 22 -3.80 -9.82 -13.24
N ALA A 23 -4.93 -10.06 -12.55
CA ALA A 23 -6.13 -10.62 -13.18
C ALA A 23 -6.72 -9.71 -14.27
N MET A 24 -6.47 -8.40 -14.21
CA MET A 24 -6.85 -7.41 -15.22
C MET A 24 -5.76 -7.16 -16.27
N GLY A 25 -4.71 -8.00 -16.32
CA GLY A 25 -3.67 -7.96 -17.35
C GLY A 25 -2.42 -7.14 -16.99
N TRP A 26 -2.34 -6.59 -15.78
CA TRP A 26 -1.12 -5.91 -15.34
C TRP A 26 0.02 -6.92 -15.08
N SER A 27 1.24 -6.54 -15.42
CA SER A 27 2.46 -7.28 -15.12
C SER A 27 3.47 -6.36 -14.44
N GLU A 28 4.29 -6.90 -13.55
CA GLU A 28 5.33 -6.13 -12.87
C GLU A 28 6.28 -5.47 -13.87
N GLY A 29 6.76 -4.27 -13.53
CA GLY A 29 7.55 -3.44 -14.43
C GLY A 29 6.75 -2.72 -15.54
N LYS A 30 5.45 -3.01 -15.70
CA LYS A 30 4.56 -2.26 -16.60
C LYS A 30 3.79 -1.18 -15.86
N THR A 31 3.41 -0.16 -16.62
CA THR A 31 2.46 0.88 -16.23
C THR A 31 1.11 0.27 -15.88
N LEU A 32 0.62 0.52 -14.66
CA LEU A 32 -0.68 0.00 -14.19
C LEU A 32 -1.84 0.64 -14.97
N ASN A 33 -1.72 1.94 -15.28
CA ASN A 33 -2.76 2.72 -15.94
C ASN A 33 -3.10 2.22 -17.36
N ASN A 34 -2.25 1.38 -17.98
CA ASN A 34 -2.56 0.75 -19.27
C ASN A 34 -3.64 -0.35 -19.17
N CYS A 35 -3.78 -0.98 -18.00
CA CYS A 35 -4.71 -2.08 -17.77
C CYS A 35 -5.91 -1.63 -16.94
N VAL A 36 -5.66 -0.80 -15.93
CA VAL A 36 -6.68 -0.35 -14.96
C VAL A 36 -6.52 1.16 -14.68
N PRO A 37 -7.03 2.01 -15.59
CA PRO A 37 -6.87 3.45 -15.47
C PRO A 37 -7.42 4.01 -14.16
N GLY A 38 -6.70 4.94 -13.54
CA GLY A 38 -7.13 5.62 -12.30
C GLY A 38 -7.10 4.75 -11.04
N LYS A 39 -6.55 3.54 -11.10
CA LYS A 39 -6.37 2.66 -9.94
C LYS A 39 -4.96 2.80 -9.33
N ALA A 40 -4.86 2.44 -8.05
CA ALA A 40 -3.61 2.36 -7.30
C ALA A 40 -3.45 0.97 -6.67
N LEU A 41 -2.21 0.57 -6.35
CA LEU A 41 -1.95 -0.70 -5.68
C LEU A 41 -2.02 -0.55 -4.16
N GLY A 42 -2.75 -1.45 -3.51
CA GLY A 42 -2.79 -1.56 -2.06
C GLY A 42 -3.77 -2.60 -1.57
N GLY A 43 -3.65 -2.96 -0.30
CA GLY A 43 -4.45 -4.02 0.33
C GLY A 43 -3.78 -5.39 0.32
N ASP A 44 -2.55 -5.48 -0.18
CA ASP A 44 -1.73 -6.69 -0.03
C ASP A 44 -1.22 -6.79 1.42
N VAL A 45 -1.06 -8.02 1.91
CA VAL A 45 -0.48 -8.28 3.25
C VAL A 45 0.98 -7.87 3.28
N PHE A 46 1.34 -7.06 4.28
CA PHE A 46 2.72 -6.72 4.60
C PHE A 46 3.25 -7.69 5.66
N ALA A 47 4.23 -8.51 5.29
CA ALA A 47 4.71 -9.60 6.14
C ALA A 47 5.48 -9.14 7.40
N ASN A 48 5.94 -7.88 7.45
CA ASN A 48 6.71 -7.31 8.57
C ASN A 48 7.92 -8.18 8.99
N THR A 49 8.64 -8.76 8.03
CA THR A 49 9.73 -9.72 8.29
C THR A 49 10.94 -9.11 8.98
N ASN A 50 11.17 -7.81 8.82
CA ASN A 50 12.21 -7.05 9.52
C ASN A 50 11.77 -6.56 10.91
N GLY A 51 10.50 -6.77 11.29
CA GLY A 51 9.98 -6.37 12.60
C GLY A 51 9.88 -4.85 12.81
N VAL A 52 9.83 -4.07 11.73
CA VAL A 52 9.78 -2.60 11.79
C VAL A 52 8.47 -2.09 12.41
N LEU A 53 7.40 -2.87 12.35
CA LEU A 53 6.11 -2.57 12.98
C LEU A 53 5.86 -3.43 14.23
N PRO A 54 5.09 -2.93 15.20
CA PRO A 54 4.76 -3.69 16.41
C PRO A 54 3.92 -4.92 16.09
N SER A 55 4.30 -6.06 16.67
CA SER A 55 3.60 -7.34 16.52
C SER A 55 2.67 -7.60 17.71
N ALA A 56 1.52 -8.23 17.44
CA ALA A 56 0.58 -8.71 18.45
C ALA A 56 -0.12 -9.98 17.96
N ASN A 57 -0.65 -10.80 18.87
CA ASN A 57 -1.37 -12.02 18.48
C ASN A 57 -2.60 -11.67 17.63
N GLY A 58 -2.72 -12.29 16.45
CA GLY A 58 -3.79 -12.01 15.50
C GLY A 58 -3.67 -10.70 14.72
N ARG A 59 -2.60 -9.91 14.92
CA ARG A 59 -2.34 -8.70 14.13
C ARG A 59 -1.85 -9.06 12.73
N ILE A 60 -2.48 -8.47 11.74
CA ILE A 60 -2.11 -8.54 10.32
C ILE A 60 -1.87 -7.12 9.84
N TRP A 61 -0.76 -6.94 9.13
CA TRP A 61 -0.40 -5.67 8.48
C TRP A 61 -0.71 -5.73 6.99
N TYR A 62 -1.12 -4.60 6.45
CA TYR A 62 -1.37 -4.40 5.02
C TYR A 62 -0.59 -3.18 4.53
N GLU A 63 -0.24 -3.17 3.24
CA GLU A 63 0.45 -2.05 2.60
C GLU A 63 -0.41 -1.40 1.50
N ALA A 64 -0.17 -0.11 1.25
CA ALA A 64 -0.72 0.59 0.10
C ALA A 64 0.24 1.70 -0.40
N ASP A 65 0.35 1.82 -1.72
CA ASP A 65 1.16 2.83 -2.38
C ASP A 65 0.59 4.24 -2.17
N VAL A 66 1.45 5.24 -1.94
CA VAL A 66 1.03 6.65 -1.82
C VAL A 66 1.85 7.52 -2.76
N GLY A 67 1.18 8.39 -3.51
CA GLY A 67 1.83 9.36 -4.40
C GLY A 67 2.51 8.76 -5.63
N VAL A 68 2.27 7.49 -5.93
CA VAL A 68 2.80 6.81 -7.13
C VAL A 68 2.04 7.28 -8.37
N ASP A 69 2.78 7.77 -9.37
CA ASP A 69 2.27 8.01 -10.71
C ASP A 69 2.27 6.69 -11.50
N TYR A 70 1.07 6.16 -11.71
CA TYR A 70 0.85 4.91 -12.43
C TYR A 70 0.74 5.05 -13.95
N THR A 71 0.98 6.24 -14.52
CA THR A 71 1.22 6.43 -15.96
C THR A 71 2.61 5.95 -16.38
N MET A 72 3.52 5.81 -15.41
CA MET A 72 4.80 5.12 -15.55
C MET A 72 4.80 3.79 -14.77
N SER A 73 5.87 3.00 -14.91
CA SER A 73 6.04 1.78 -14.11
C SER A 73 6.12 2.13 -12.62
N ARG A 74 5.55 1.28 -11.75
CA ARG A 74 5.61 1.46 -10.29
C ARG A 74 7.04 1.67 -9.78
N SER A 75 8.00 0.96 -10.35
CA SER A 75 9.42 1.00 -9.99
C SER A 75 10.22 2.14 -10.63
N ASN A 76 9.57 3.06 -11.34
CA ASN A 76 10.25 4.22 -11.91
C ASN A 76 10.88 5.06 -10.79
N SER A 77 12.12 5.53 -10.97
CA SER A 77 12.85 6.31 -9.96
C SER A 77 12.23 7.67 -9.63
N LYS A 78 11.30 8.16 -10.46
CA LYS A 78 10.51 9.37 -10.17
C LYS A 78 9.37 9.11 -9.19
N ASN A 79 8.94 7.86 -9.02
CA ASN A 79 7.91 7.51 -8.07
C ASN A 79 8.47 7.52 -6.64
N PRO A 80 7.72 8.05 -5.66
CA PRO A 80 8.15 8.03 -4.29
C PRO A 80 8.12 6.60 -3.72
N ALA A 81 8.96 6.36 -2.73
CA ALA A 81 9.00 5.13 -1.95
C ALA A 81 7.90 5.06 -0.88
N TYR A 82 6.93 5.98 -0.91
CA TYR A 82 5.99 6.21 0.20
C TYR A 82 4.93 5.12 0.26
N ARG A 83 4.68 4.61 1.47
CA ARG A 83 3.62 3.63 1.72
C ARG A 83 2.88 3.97 3.00
N ILE A 84 1.60 3.61 3.04
CA ILE A 84 0.84 3.47 4.27
C ILE A 84 0.85 1.99 4.67
N LEU A 85 1.07 1.76 5.96
CA LEU A 85 1.04 0.46 6.62
C LEU A 85 -0.09 0.52 7.64
N TYR A 86 -1.12 -0.31 7.48
CA TYR A 86 -2.28 -0.30 8.37
C TYR A 86 -2.58 -1.70 8.86
N SER A 87 -2.99 -1.82 10.12
CA SER A 87 -3.29 -3.12 10.71
C SER A 87 -4.78 -3.42 10.72
N ASN A 88 -5.12 -4.70 10.84
CA ASN A 88 -6.50 -5.15 11.06
C ASN A 88 -7.09 -4.70 12.42
N ASP A 89 -6.25 -4.24 13.35
CA ASP A 89 -6.65 -3.75 14.67
C ASP A 89 -6.52 -2.22 14.82
N GLY A 90 -6.37 -1.48 13.72
CA GLY A 90 -6.59 -0.02 13.67
C GLY A 90 -5.35 0.86 13.71
N LEU A 91 -4.16 0.30 13.85
CA LEU A 91 -2.91 1.06 13.81
C LEU A 91 -2.60 1.53 12.39
N ILE A 92 -2.05 2.74 12.27
CA ILE A 92 -1.60 3.27 10.99
C ILE A 92 -0.20 3.88 11.13
N TYR A 93 0.70 3.42 10.26
CA TYR A 93 2.06 3.92 10.08
C TYR A 93 2.28 4.35 8.63
N GLY A 94 3.29 5.18 8.42
CA GLY A 94 3.84 5.45 7.10
C GLY A 94 5.32 5.11 7.03
N THR A 95 5.84 4.99 5.81
CA THR A 95 7.28 4.93 5.48
C THR A 95 7.54 5.83 4.28
N TYR A 96 8.74 6.42 4.22
CA TYR A 96 9.17 7.25 3.11
C TYR A 96 10.29 6.61 2.28
N ASP A 97 10.80 5.47 2.72
CA ASP A 97 12.13 4.95 2.41
C ASP A 97 12.12 3.44 2.19
N HIS A 98 11.08 2.93 1.51
CA HIS A 98 10.96 1.50 1.21
C HIS A 98 11.04 0.61 2.46
N TYR A 99 10.28 0.97 3.51
CA TYR A 99 10.12 0.18 4.74
C TYR A 99 11.38 0.12 5.64
N ASP A 100 12.41 0.93 5.37
CA ASP A 100 13.60 1.03 6.23
C ASP A 100 13.26 1.69 7.57
N THR A 101 12.46 2.75 7.55
CA THR A 101 11.92 3.39 8.74
C THR A 101 10.42 3.58 8.65
N VAL A 102 9.78 3.64 9.82
CA VAL A 102 8.35 3.92 9.94
C VAL A 102 8.09 5.02 10.96
N PHE A 103 7.00 5.73 10.75
CA PHE A 103 6.48 6.73 11.68
C PHE A 103 5.00 6.47 11.91
N GLN A 104 4.56 6.67 13.15
CA GLN A 104 3.17 6.47 13.53
C GLN A 104 2.31 7.64 13.03
N ILE A 105 1.15 7.32 12.45
CA ILE A 105 0.17 8.28 11.95
C ILE A 105 -1.08 8.26 12.83
N PHE A 106 -1.56 7.05 13.17
CA PHE A 106 -2.74 6.87 14.00
C PHE A 106 -2.45 5.83 15.10
N PRO A 107 -2.76 6.14 16.37
CA PRO A 107 -2.53 5.26 17.52
C PRO A 107 -3.53 4.13 17.66
#